data_AF-A0A3C1UGH4-F1
#
_entry.id   AF-A0A3C1UGH4-F1
#
_cell.length_a   1.000
_cell.length_b   1.000
_cell.length_c   1.000
_cell.angle_alpha   90.00
_cell.angle_beta   90.00
_cell.angle_gamma   90.00
#
_symmetry.space_group_name_H-M   'P 1'
#
loop_
_entity.id
_entity.type
_entity.pdbx_description
1 polymer ?
#
loop_
_entity_poly.entity_id
_entity_poly.type
_entity_poly.pdbx_seq_one_letter_code
_entity_poly.pdbx_strand_id
1 'polypeptide(L)'
;LLQLVKEGLVNGWDDPRMPTLCGLRRRGFTPESIKNFINNIGYTKFEALNDISLLEHSIREDLNKKANRVCAVLNPVKVVITNYPEDKVEMMEMDNNPEQENAGTHQMPFCREIFIERDDFMEDAPKKFFRMTPGKEVRLKGAYIIMCTGCTKDADGNITEIQCTYDPDTLSGMEGANRKVKGTLHWVSARHCKDAEVRVYDR
;
A
#
# COMPACT_ATOMS: atom_id res chain seq x y z
N LEU A 1 -31.40 -1.68 -8.80
CA LEU A 1 -30.92 -2.06 -7.45
C LEU A 1 -31.59 -3.32 -6.92
N LEU A 2 -32.93 -3.40 -6.80
CA LEU A 2 -33.62 -4.60 -6.30
C LEU A 2 -33.27 -5.88 -7.09
N GLN A 3 -33.15 -5.77 -8.42
CA GLN A 3 -32.75 -6.87 -9.28
C GLN A 3 -31.37 -7.43 -8.91
N LEU A 4 -30.36 -6.57 -8.74
CA LEU A 4 -28.99 -6.97 -8.34
C LEU A 4 -28.98 -7.79 -7.06
N VAL A 5 -29.82 -7.42 -6.09
CA VAL A 5 -29.94 -8.12 -4.81
C VAL A 5 -30.69 -9.45 -4.97
N LYS A 6 -31.82 -9.45 -5.70
CA LYS A 6 -32.63 -10.66 -5.90
C LYS A 6 -31.90 -11.72 -6.74
N GLU A 7 -31.12 -11.29 -7.72
CA GLU A 7 -30.34 -12.18 -8.59
C GLU A 7 -28.99 -12.59 -7.98
N GLY A 8 -28.67 -12.14 -6.76
CA GLY A 8 -27.44 -12.53 -6.06
C GLY A 8 -26.15 -11.96 -6.68
N LEU A 9 -26.25 -10.94 -7.53
CA LEU A 9 -25.09 -10.26 -8.13
C LEU A 9 -24.31 -9.45 -7.08
N VAL A 10 -24.99 -9.06 -5.98
CA VAL A 10 -24.41 -8.42 -4.80
C VAL A 10 -24.84 -9.14 -3.52
N ASN A 11 -24.08 -8.99 -2.44
CA ASN A 11 -24.32 -9.68 -1.16
C ASN A 11 -25.50 -9.08 -0.36
N GLY A 12 -26.09 -7.98 -0.83
CA GLY A 12 -27.17 -7.28 -0.14
C GLY A 12 -27.20 -5.80 -0.46
N TRP A 13 -28.06 -5.07 0.25
CA TRP A 13 -28.20 -3.62 0.10
C TRP A 13 -27.00 -2.83 0.65
N ASP A 14 -26.27 -3.40 1.59
CA ASP A 14 -25.08 -2.82 2.21
C ASP A 14 -23.76 -3.32 1.59
N ASP A 15 -23.84 -4.06 0.47
CA ASP A 15 -22.64 -4.48 -0.26
C ASP A 15 -21.82 -3.25 -0.67
N PRO A 16 -20.49 -3.21 -0.47
CA PRO A 16 -19.65 -2.06 -0.83
C PRO A 16 -19.74 -1.64 -2.31
N ARG A 17 -20.16 -2.55 -3.20
CA ARG A 17 -20.39 -2.25 -4.63
C ARG A 17 -21.68 -1.48 -4.88
N MET A 18 -22.59 -1.41 -3.92
CA MET A 18 -23.88 -0.76 -4.06
C MET A 18 -23.77 0.76 -3.85
N PRO A 19 -24.45 1.58 -4.69
CA PRO A 19 -24.49 3.03 -4.54
C PRO A 19 -25.50 3.49 -3.46
N THR A 20 -25.70 2.67 -2.42
CA THR A 20 -26.54 2.98 -1.26
C THR A 20 -25.70 3.62 -0.17
N LEU A 21 -26.32 4.44 0.70
CA LEU A 21 -25.59 5.02 1.82
C LEU A 21 -24.99 3.97 2.76
N CYS A 22 -25.68 2.84 2.97
CA CYS A 22 -25.15 1.73 3.77
C CYS A 22 -23.97 1.02 3.07
N GLY A 23 -24.04 0.81 1.74
CA GLY A 23 -22.96 0.25 0.94
C GLY A 23 -21.72 1.15 0.94
N LEU A 24 -21.89 2.45 0.67
CA LEU A 24 -20.82 3.44 0.73
C LEU A 24 -20.19 3.51 2.13
N ARG A 25 -21.00 3.51 3.20
CA ARG A 25 -20.50 3.46 4.58
C ARG A 25 -19.67 2.20 4.83
N ARG A 26 -20.13 1.03 4.38
CA ARG A 26 -19.39 -0.24 4.53
C ARG A 26 -18.12 -0.28 3.66
N ARG A 27 -18.11 0.41 2.52
CA ARG A 27 -16.92 0.60 1.66
C ARG A 27 -15.86 1.50 2.30
N GLY A 28 -16.22 2.29 3.30
CA GLY A 28 -15.31 3.20 4.00
C GLY A 28 -15.47 4.68 3.63
N PHE A 29 -16.55 5.06 2.93
CA PHE A 29 -16.87 6.47 2.73
C PHE A 29 -17.23 7.14 4.05
N THR A 30 -16.72 8.35 4.25
CA THR A 30 -17.02 9.17 5.42
C THR A 30 -18.25 10.06 5.14
N PRO A 31 -19.03 10.40 6.18
CA PRO A 31 -20.11 11.38 6.04
C PRO A 31 -19.62 12.71 5.43
N GLU A 32 -18.41 13.15 5.81
CA GLU A 32 -17.78 14.37 5.32
C GLU A 32 -17.49 14.28 3.82
N SER A 33 -16.94 13.16 3.33
CA SER A 33 -16.68 12.99 1.89
C SER A 33 -17.93 13.11 1.03
N ILE A 34 -19.06 12.58 1.50
CA ILE A 34 -20.33 12.61 0.78
C ILE A 34 -20.90 14.03 0.78
N LYS A 35 -20.85 14.73 1.92
CA LYS A 35 -21.26 16.13 2.02
C LYS A 35 -20.40 17.04 1.15
N ASN A 36 -19.07 16.83 1.15
CA ASN A 36 -18.14 17.58 0.32
C ASN A 36 -18.42 17.36 -1.17
N PHE A 37 -18.69 16.12 -1.58
CA PHE A 37 -19.12 15.81 -2.94
C PHE A 37 -20.40 16.58 -3.32
N ILE A 38 -21.44 16.55 -2.48
CA ILE A 38 -22.70 17.26 -2.72
C ILE A 38 -22.48 18.78 -2.82
N ASN A 39 -21.62 19.34 -1.97
CA ASN A 39 -21.29 20.76 -2.02
C ASN A 39 -20.51 21.13 -3.29
N ASN A 40 -19.63 20.24 -3.78
CA ASN A 40 -18.81 20.46 -4.97
C ASN A 40 -19.62 20.41 -6.27
N ILE A 41 -20.58 19.51 -6.39
CA ILE A 41 -21.49 19.47 -7.57
C ILE A 41 -22.43 20.68 -7.61
N GLY A 42 -22.68 21.29 -6.45
CA GLY A 42 -23.54 22.45 -6.29
C GLY A 42 -25.03 22.13 -6.46
N TYR A 43 -25.85 23.15 -6.28
CA TYR A 43 -27.31 23.06 -6.40
C TYR A 43 -27.75 23.82 -7.64
N THR A 44 -28.15 23.11 -8.69
CA THR A 44 -28.65 23.72 -9.92
C THR A 44 -30.01 23.14 -10.29
N LYS A 45 -30.75 23.84 -11.15
CA LYS A 45 -32.04 23.37 -11.68
C LYS A 45 -31.88 22.47 -12.92
N PHE A 46 -30.65 22.30 -13.39
CA PHE A 46 -30.35 21.51 -14.59
C PHE A 46 -29.90 20.12 -14.18
N GLU A 47 -30.42 19.11 -14.88
CA GLU A 47 -29.95 17.75 -14.72
C GLU A 47 -28.57 17.62 -15.38
N ALA A 48 -27.57 17.26 -14.59
CA ALA A 48 -26.22 16.98 -15.05
C ALA A 48 -25.79 15.61 -14.55
N LEU A 49 -25.20 14.81 -15.44
CA LEU A 49 -24.53 13.57 -15.07
C LEU A 49 -23.17 13.92 -14.48
N ASN A 50 -22.99 13.60 -13.19
CA ASN A 50 -21.72 13.77 -12.51
C ASN A 50 -20.90 12.49 -12.64
N ASP A 51 -19.59 12.64 -12.88
CA ASP A 51 -18.66 11.52 -12.93
C ASP A 51 -18.44 10.98 -11.50
N ILE A 52 -18.51 9.66 -11.34
CA ILE A 52 -18.20 8.96 -10.07
C ILE A 52 -16.78 9.24 -9.58
N SER A 53 -15.87 9.62 -10.48
CA SER A 53 -14.51 10.06 -10.16
C SER A 53 -14.49 11.27 -9.24
N LEU A 54 -15.51 12.15 -9.29
CA LEU A 54 -15.63 13.29 -8.37
C LEU A 54 -16.00 12.83 -6.94
N LEU A 55 -16.83 11.78 -6.82
CA LEU A 55 -17.14 11.17 -5.52
C LEU A 55 -15.90 10.48 -4.95
N GLU A 56 -15.15 9.75 -5.77
CA GLU A 56 -13.89 9.13 -5.35
C GLU A 56 -12.82 10.17 -4.97
N HIS A 57 -12.74 11.28 -5.70
CA HIS A 57 -11.86 12.38 -5.34
C HIS A 57 -12.23 12.95 -3.96
N SER A 58 -13.53 13.12 -3.68
CA SER A 58 -14.00 13.66 -2.40
C SER A 58 -13.64 12.79 -1.20
N ILE A 59 -13.67 11.45 -1.34
CA ILE A 59 -13.22 10.54 -0.27
C ILE A 59 -11.70 10.48 -0.15
N ARG A 60 -10.96 10.54 -1.28
CA ARG A 60 -9.48 10.59 -1.25
C ARG A 60 -9.01 11.84 -0.51
N GLU A 61 -9.59 13.00 -0.78
CA GLU A 61 -9.26 14.26 -0.09
C GLU A 61 -9.53 14.19 1.42
N ASP A 62 -10.67 13.62 1.83
CA ASP A 62 -11.02 13.51 3.24
C ASP A 62 -10.10 12.53 3.99
N LEU A 63 -9.86 11.34 3.42
CA LEU A 63 -9.00 10.32 4.02
C LEU A 63 -7.52 10.71 3.99
N ASN A 64 -7.04 11.44 2.97
CA ASN A 64 -5.66 11.91 2.93
C ASN A 64 -5.32 12.77 4.16
N LYS A 65 -6.28 13.54 4.68
CA LYS A 65 -6.08 14.40 5.85
C LYS A 65 -6.21 13.68 7.19
N LYS A 66 -6.98 12.58 7.24
CA LYS A 66 -7.40 11.94 8.50
C LYS A 66 -6.84 10.54 8.73
N ALA A 67 -6.55 9.79 7.68
CA ALA A 67 -6.24 8.37 7.79
C ALA A 67 -4.76 8.14 8.14
N ASN A 68 -4.49 7.22 9.06
CA ASN A 68 -3.12 6.78 9.33
C ASN A 68 -2.59 5.94 8.17
N ARG A 69 -1.34 6.18 7.79
CA ARG A 69 -0.59 5.42 6.79
C ARG A 69 -0.03 4.18 7.47
N VAL A 70 -0.40 3.03 6.92
CA VAL A 70 0.11 1.72 7.33
C VAL A 70 0.62 0.97 6.10
N CYS A 71 1.45 -0.05 6.31
CA CYS A 71 1.89 -0.94 5.24
C CYS A 71 1.06 -2.21 5.23
N ALA A 72 0.61 -2.62 4.05
CA ALA A 72 0.00 -3.91 3.79
C ALA A 72 0.54 -4.41 2.45
N VAL A 73 0.73 -5.72 2.33
CA VAL A 73 1.18 -6.37 1.09
C VAL A 73 0.07 -7.32 0.65
N LEU A 74 -0.46 -7.12 -0.56
CA LEU A 74 -1.61 -7.87 -1.07
C LEU A 74 -1.18 -9.14 -1.79
N ASN A 75 -0.10 -9.07 -2.59
CA ASN A 75 0.46 -10.19 -3.31
C ASN A 75 1.90 -10.45 -2.83
N PRO A 76 2.10 -11.11 -1.68
CA PRO A 76 3.39 -11.21 -1.04
C PRO A 76 4.39 -12.05 -1.83
N VAL A 77 5.62 -11.56 -1.90
CA VAL A 77 6.82 -12.33 -2.24
C VAL A 77 7.85 -12.18 -1.13
N LYS A 78 8.47 -13.30 -0.72
CA LYS A 78 9.46 -13.31 0.36
C LYS A 78 10.75 -12.67 -0.10
N VAL A 79 11.30 -11.76 0.70
CA VAL A 79 12.62 -11.17 0.52
C VAL A 79 13.49 -11.53 1.73
N VAL A 80 14.69 -12.03 1.47
CA VAL A 80 15.68 -12.39 2.50
C VAL A 80 16.88 -11.46 2.38
N ILE A 81 17.15 -10.71 3.45
CA ILE A 81 18.28 -9.79 3.53
C ILE A 81 19.50 -10.56 4.06
N THR A 82 20.35 -11.03 3.16
CA THR A 82 21.37 -12.06 3.43
C THR A 82 22.45 -11.61 4.41
N ASN A 83 22.78 -10.31 4.45
CA ASN A 83 23.76 -9.74 5.38
C ASN A 83 23.13 -9.18 6.68
N TYR A 84 21.82 -9.34 6.91
CA TYR A 84 21.16 -8.93 8.15
C TYR A 84 21.09 -10.11 9.14
N PRO A 85 21.43 -9.93 10.44
CA PRO A 85 21.44 -11.03 11.41
C PRO A 85 20.06 -11.66 11.60
N GLU A 86 20.00 -12.99 11.71
CA GLU A 86 18.74 -13.76 11.78
C GLU A 86 17.88 -13.38 13.00
N ASP A 87 18.50 -13.21 14.17
CA ASP A 87 17.78 -12.95 15.42
C ASP A 87 17.57 -11.46 15.71
N LYS A 88 18.11 -10.57 14.87
CA LYS A 88 17.95 -9.13 15.08
C LYS A 88 16.55 -8.69 14.64
N VAL A 89 15.90 -7.90 15.50
CA VAL A 89 14.68 -7.17 15.20
C VAL A 89 14.90 -5.72 15.62
N GLU A 90 14.63 -4.80 14.71
CA GLU A 90 14.71 -3.36 14.96
C GLU A 90 13.34 -2.73 14.78
N MET A 91 12.99 -1.78 15.65
CA MET A 91 11.72 -1.07 15.55
C MET A 91 11.93 0.21 14.75
N MET A 92 11.39 0.23 13.53
CA MET A 92 11.46 1.38 12.64
C MET A 92 10.35 2.36 12.99
N GLU A 93 10.70 3.61 13.26
CA GLU A 93 9.73 4.66 13.51
C GLU A 93 9.22 5.26 12.20
N MET A 94 7.90 5.36 12.05
CA MET A 94 7.24 5.93 10.87
C MET A 94 6.14 6.91 11.26
N ASP A 95 6.02 7.98 10.49
CA ASP A 95 4.95 8.97 10.66
C ASP A 95 3.57 8.37 10.34
N ASN A 96 2.60 8.58 11.22
CA ASN A 96 1.23 8.12 10.99
C ASN A 96 0.57 8.89 9.84
N ASN A 97 0.75 10.20 9.76
CA ASN A 97 0.12 11.01 8.73
C ASN A 97 0.94 12.28 8.48
N PRO A 98 1.60 12.42 7.31
CA PRO A 98 2.37 13.62 7.00
C PRO A 98 1.52 14.88 6.81
N GLU A 99 0.22 14.74 6.54
CA GLU A 99 -0.73 15.86 6.40
C GLU A 99 -1.28 16.33 7.76
N GLN A 100 -0.94 15.64 8.86
CA GLN A 100 -1.45 15.94 10.18
C GLN A 100 -0.31 15.95 11.19
N GLU A 101 0.18 17.15 11.52
CA GLU A 101 1.34 17.37 12.39
C GLU A 101 1.26 16.63 13.74
N ASN A 102 0.05 16.47 14.30
CA ASN A 102 -0.17 15.84 15.59
C ASN A 102 -0.62 14.37 15.51
N ALA A 103 -0.48 13.71 14.35
CA ALA A 103 -0.85 12.29 14.21
C ALA A 103 0.11 11.33 14.93
N GLY A 104 1.29 11.81 15.34
CA GLY A 104 2.31 11.01 16.01
C GLY A 104 2.95 9.98 15.07
N THR A 105 3.72 9.08 15.67
CA THR A 105 4.45 8.02 14.98
C THR A 105 3.97 6.63 15.41
N HIS A 106 4.29 5.62 14.62
CA HIS A 106 4.14 4.21 15.00
C HIS A 106 5.44 3.48 14.75
N GLN A 107 5.59 2.31 15.39
CA GLN A 107 6.75 1.46 15.20
C GLN A 107 6.42 0.24 14.36
N MET A 108 7.29 -0.08 13.41
CA MET A 108 7.19 -1.25 12.55
C MET A 108 8.41 -2.16 12.75
N PRO A 109 8.22 -3.45 13.11
CA PRO A 109 9.33 -4.37 13.29
C PRO A 109 9.99 -4.63 11.94
N PHE A 110 11.31 -4.52 11.90
CA PHE A 110 12.17 -4.87 10.77
C PHE A 110 13.02 -6.07 11.15
N CYS A 111 13.15 -7.02 10.23
CA CYS A 111 14.01 -8.19 10.41
C CYS A 111 14.57 -8.68 9.08
N ARG A 112 15.42 -9.72 9.15
CA ARG A 112 16.03 -10.38 7.99
C ARG A 112 15.03 -10.74 6.88
N GLU A 113 13.85 -11.22 7.26
CA GLU A 113 12.82 -11.67 6.33
C GLU A 113 11.66 -10.67 6.27
N ILE A 114 11.33 -10.20 5.07
CA ILE A 114 10.23 -9.27 4.82
C ILE A 114 9.39 -9.76 3.63
N PHE A 115 8.16 -9.24 3.53
CA PHE A 115 7.34 -9.36 2.33
C PHE A 115 7.26 -8.00 1.63
N ILE A 116 7.30 -8.05 0.30
CA ILE A 116 6.98 -6.92 -0.59
C ILE A 116 5.92 -7.38 -1.60
N GLU A 117 5.37 -6.45 -2.38
CA GLU A 117 4.51 -6.83 -3.51
C GLU A 117 5.32 -7.58 -4.56
N ARG A 118 4.76 -8.66 -5.08
CA ARG A 118 5.31 -9.40 -6.21
C ARG A 118 5.53 -8.49 -7.43
N ASP A 119 4.62 -7.55 -7.65
CA ASP A 119 4.70 -6.58 -8.76
C ASP A 119 5.81 -5.54 -8.57
N ASP A 120 6.38 -5.44 -7.37
CA ASP A 120 7.54 -4.59 -7.07
C ASP A 120 8.88 -5.24 -7.44
N PHE A 121 8.88 -6.47 -7.94
CA PHE A 121 10.08 -7.15 -8.43
C PHE A 121 9.94 -7.59 -9.88
N MET A 122 10.99 -7.37 -10.67
CA MET A 122 11.08 -7.85 -12.03
C MET A 122 12.55 -8.15 -12.37
N GLU A 123 12.82 -9.37 -12.84
CA GLU A 123 14.16 -9.82 -13.20
C GLU A 123 14.67 -9.10 -14.46
N ASP A 124 13.89 -9.15 -15.55
CA ASP A 124 14.18 -8.46 -16.80
C ASP A 124 13.36 -7.18 -16.91
N ALA A 125 13.78 -6.16 -16.17
CA ALA A 125 13.00 -4.93 -16.04
C ALA A 125 13.31 -3.91 -17.15
N PRO A 126 12.29 -3.27 -17.77
CA PRO A 126 12.51 -2.20 -18.73
C PRO A 126 13.18 -0.98 -18.06
N LYS A 127 13.83 -0.11 -18.85
CA LYS A 127 14.55 1.08 -18.32
C LYS A 127 13.69 2.02 -17.45
N LYS A 128 12.37 2.01 -17.64
CA LYS A 128 11.38 2.82 -16.88
C LYS A 128 10.85 2.12 -15.63
N PHE A 129 11.35 0.93 -15.29
CA PHE A 129 11.01 0.24 -14.06
C PHE A 129 11.93 0.71 -12.93
N PHE A 130 11.34 1.39 -11.95
CA PHE A 130 12.05 1.99 -10.81
C PHE A 130 11.96 1.17 -9.53
N ARG A 131 11.32 -0.02 -9.58
CA ARG A 131 11.20 -0.94 -8.45
C ARG A 131 12.40 -1.92 -8.44
N MET A 132 12.26 -3.06 -7.78
CA MET A 132 13.36 -3.99 -7.53
C MET A 132 13.71 -4.83 -8.75
N THR A 133 15.00 -4.87 -9.08
CA THR A 133 15.57 -5.68 -10.17
C THR A 133 16.95 -6.15 -9.70
N PRO A 134 17.41 -7.35 -10.09
CA PRO A 134 18.78 -7.79 -9.79
C PRO A 134 19.82 -6.72 -10.15
N GLY A 135 20.75 -6.46 -9.22
CA GLY A 135 21.80 -5.45 -9.35
C GLY A 135 21.36 -4.00 -9.16
N LYS A 136 20.09 -3.72 -8.83
CA LYS A 136 19.60 -2.37 -8.50
C LYS A 136 19.28 -2.23 -7.02
N GLU A 137 19.39 -0.99 -6.56
CA GLU A 137 19.04 -0.57 -5.22
C GLU A 137 17.64 0.04 -5.16
N VAL A 138 16.92 -0.25 -4.09
CA VAL A 138 15.60 0.33 -3.76
C VAL A 138 15.54 0.69 -2.28
N ARG A 139 14.76 1.71 -1.94
CA ARG A 139 14.54 2.12 -0.55
C ARG A 139 13.34 1.38 0.02
N LEU A 140 13.48 0.81 1.20
CA LEU A 140 12.34 0.37 1.99
C LEU A 140 11.79 1.58 2.74
N LYS A 141 10.47 1.83 2.62
CA LYS A 141 9.82 2.96 3.28
C LYS A 141 10.12 2.94 4.78
N GLY A 142 10.66 4.05 5.30
CA GLY A 142 11.00 4.20 6.72
C GLY A 142 12.12 3.27 7.24
N ALA A 143 12.89 2.63 6.38
CA ALA A 143 13.97 1.72 6.77
C ALA A 143 15.23 1.96 5.92
N TYR A 144 15.93 0.89 5.52
CA TYR A 144 17.21 0.92 4.80
C TYR A 144 17.04 0.93 3.27
N ILE A 145 18.14 1.21 2.56
CA ILE A 145 18.27 0.84 1.15
C ILE A 145 18.75 -0.61 1.07
N ILE A 146 18.13 -1.37 0.17
CA ILE A 146 18.50 -2.75 -0.14
C ILE A 146 18.89 -2.88 -1.61
N MET A 147 19.87 -3.73 -1.89
CA MET A 147 20.31 -4.11 -3.23
C MET A 147 19.89 -5.55 -3.51
N CYS A 148 19.19 -5.77 -4.62
CA CYS A 148 18.82 -7.11 -5.03
C CYS A 148 20.04 -7.85 -5.59
N THR A 149 20.37 -9.01 -5.00
CA THR A 149 21.47 -9.87 -5.46
C THR A 149 21.00 -11.00 -6.36
N GLY A 150 19.75 -11.45 -6.20
CA GLY A 150 19.19 -12.53 -7.02
C GLY A 150 17.77 -12.91 -6.62
N CYS A 151 17.25 -13.95 -7.26
CA CYS A 151 15.98 -14.56 -6.88
C CYS A 151 16.01 -16.08 -7.10
N THR A 152 15.13 -16.78 -6.41
CA THR A 152 14.89 -18.22 -6.57
C THR A 152 13.51 -18.41 -7.20
N LYS A 153 13.42 -19.38 -8.10
CA LYS A 153 12.18 -19.76 -8.79
C LYS A 153 11.81 -21.20 -8.48
N ASP A 154 10.52 -21.49 -8.53
CA ASP A 154 10.02 -22.87 -8.56
C ASP A 154 10.18 -23.52 -9.95
N ALA A 155 9.72 -24.77 -10.07
CA ALA A 155 9.78 -25.53 -11.32
C ALA A 155 8.94 -24.91 -12.46
N ASP A 156 7.92 -24.12 -12.11
CA ASP A 156 7.03 -23.43 -13.06
C ASP A 156 7.55 -22.03 -13.43
N GLY A 157 8.69 -21.61 -12.87
CA GLY A 157 9.32 -20.32 -13.12
C GLY A 157 8.78 -19.17 -12.26
N ASN A 158 7.93 -19.44 -11.28
CA ASN A 158 7.43 -18.40 -10.36
C ASN A 158 8.50 -18.05 -9.33
N ILE A 159 8.67 -16.75 -9.07
CA ILE A 159 9.61 -16.27 -8.05
C ILE A 159 9.07 -16.62 -6.66
N THR A 160 9.83 -17.41 -5.91
CA THR A 160 9.47 -17.84 -4.55
C THR A 160 10.19 -17.01 -3.49
N GLU A 161 11.41 -16.59 -3.78
CA GLU A 161 12.25 -15.83 -2.86
C GLU A 161 13.14 -14.85 -3.62
N ILE A 162 13.34 -13.67 -3.06
CA ILE A 162 14.27 -12.66 -3.56
C ILE A 162 15.37 -12.47 -2.52
N GLN A 163 16.63 -12.50 -2.94
CA GLN A 163 17.76 -12.27 -2.06
C GLN A 163 18.29 -10.84 -2.24
N CYS A 164 18.52 -10.17 -1.11
CA CYS A 164 19.02 -8.80 -1.07
C CYS A 164 20.14 -8.64 -0.05
N THR A 165 20.94 -7.59 -0.19
CA THR A 165 21.79 -7.06 0.88
C THR A 165 21.32 -5.67 1.28
N TYR A 166 21.36 -5.33 2.57
CA TYR A 166 21.07 -3.98 3.04
C TYR A 166 22.34 -3.17 3.27
N ASP A 167 22.20 -1.85 3.21
CA ASP A 167 23.26 -0.89 3.52
C ASP A 167 23.01 -0.29 4.93
N PRO A 168 23.84 -0.62 5.95
CA PRO A 168 23.64 -0.17 7.33
C PRO A 168 23.61 1.35 7.52
N ASP A 169 24.30 2.10 6.68
CA ASP A 169 24.46 3.55 6.81
C ASP A 169 23.28 4.34 6.19
N THR A 170 22.29 3.63 5.65
CA THR A 170 21.18 4.23 4.87
C THR A 170 19.85 4.26 5.61
N LEU A 171 19.85 3.97 6.93
CA LEU A 171 18.65 4.04 7.75
C LEU A 171 17.99 5.41 7.60
N SER A 172 16.70 5.40 7.26
CA SER A 172 15.92 6.61 7.06
C SER A 172 16.01 7.54 8.29
N GLY A 173 16.36 8.80 8.08
CA GLY A 173 16.52 9.80 9.15
C GLY A 173 17.95 9.97 9.70
N MET A 174 18.91 9.12 9.31
CA MET A 174 20.31 9.23 9.75
C MET A 174 21.23 9.93 8.73
N GLU A 175 22.40 10.37 9.19
CA GLU A 175 23.49 10.90 8.34
C GLU A 175 24.02 9.78 7.43
N GLY A 176 23.54 9.75 6.18
CA GLY A 176 23.81 8.68 5.20
C GLY A 176 22.56 8.28 4.40
N ALA A 177 21.37 8.62 4.92
CA ALA A 177 20.08 8.38 4.24
C ALA A 177 19.88 9.20 2.95
N ASN A 178 20.72 10.20 2.69
CA ASN A 178 20.58 11.10 1.54
C ASN A 178 20.90 10.44 0.18
N ARG A 179 21.36 9.18 0.17
CA ARG A 179 21.55 8.43 -1.08
C ARG A 179 20.22 8.33 -1.84
N LYS A 180 20.23 8.91 -3.04
CA LYS A 180 19.06 8.92 -3.93
C LYS A 180 18.97 7.59 -4.68
N VAL A 181 17.87 6.87 -4.44
CA VAL A 181 17.46 5.71 -5.23
C VAL A 181 16.18 6.02 -5.98
N LYS A 182 15.91 5.32 -7.08
CA LYS A 182 14.80 5.65 -7.98
C LYS A 182 13.43 5.20 -7.49
N GLY A 183 13.39 4.23 -6.57
CA GLY A 183 12.14 3.68 -6.05
C GLY A 183 12.16 3.48 -4.55
N THR A 184 10.99 3.67 -3.95
CA THR A 184 10.69 3.36 -2.56
C THR A 184 9.56 2.34 -2.53
N LEU A 185 9.75 1.23 -1.82
CA LEU A 185 8.79 0.14 -1.70
C LEU A 185 8.20 0.11 -0.29
N HIS A 186 6.91 -0.23 -0.19
CA HIS A 186 6.34 -0.66 1.08
C HIS A 186 6.70 -2.12 1.35
N TRP A 187 6.66 -2.50 2.62
CA TRP A 187 7.07 -3.82 3.07
C TRP A 187 6.42 -4.13 4.42
N VAL A 188 6.39 -5.40 4.78
CA VAL A 188 6.01 -5.87 6.13
C VAL A 188 7.00 -6.93 6.61
N SER A 189 7.26 -7.02 7.91
CA SER A 189 8.09 -8.09 8.46
C SER A 189 7.41 -9.45 8.31
N ALA A 190 8.09 -10.43 7.72
CA ALA A 190 7.51 -11.76 7.54
C ALA A 190 7.25 -12.50 8.86
N ARG A 191 8.02 -12.17 9.91
CA ARG A 191 7.88 -12.79 11.24
C ARG A 191 6.79 -12.15 12.11
N HIS A 192 6.40 -10.91 11.83
CA HIS A 192 5.56 -10.09 12.73
C HIS A 192 4.30 -9.54 12.04
N CYS A 193 4.13 -9.79 10.73
CA CYS A 193 2.92 -9.41 10.03
C CYS A 193 1.72 -10.21 10.52
N LYS A 194 0.52 -9.70 10.21
CA LYS A 194 -0.74 -10.39 10.46
C LYS A 194 -1.39 -10.70 9.13
N ASP A 195 -1.82 -11.95 8.97
CA ASP A 195 -2.62 -12.33 7.81
C ASP A 195 -3.97 -11.61 7.85
N ALA A 196 -4.41 -11.11 6.69
CA ALA A 196 -5.66 -10.40 6.55
C ALA A 196 -6.28 -10.68 5.18
N GLU A 197 -7.61 -10.85 5.16
CA GLU A 197 -8.36 -10.89 3.91
C GLU A 197 -8.58 -9.46 3.41
N VAL A 198 -8.03 -9.14 2.24
CA VAL A 198 -8.21 -7.83 1.59
C VAL A 198 -9.20 -7.96 0.45
N ARG A 199 -10.27 -7.15 0.49
CA ARG A 199 -11.29 -7.09 -0.56
C ARG A 199 -11.07 -5.87 -1.43
N VAL A 200 -10.57 -6.09 -2.64
CA VAL A 200 -10.35 -5.03 -3.63
C VAL A 200 -11.65 -4.83 -4.41
N TYR A 201 -12.25 -3.64 -4.28
CA TYR A 201 -13.48 -3.26 -4.99
C TYR A 201 -13.16 -2.28 -6.11
N ASP A 202 -13.67 -2.58 -7.31
CA ASP A 202 -13.62 -1.70 -8.47
C ASP A 202 -15.04 -1.33 -8.95
N ARG A 203 -15.14 -0.50 -9.97
CA ARG A 203 -16.38 -0.04 -10.61
C ARG A 203 -17.04 -1.11 -11.47
#